data_AF-A0A8H7TT07-F1
#
_entry.id   AF-A0A8H7TT07-F1
#
_cell.length_a   1.000
_cell.length_b   1.000
_cell.length_c   1.000
_cell.angle_alpha   90.00
_cell.angle_beta   90.00
_cell.angle_gamma   90.00
#
_symmetry.space_group_name_H-M   'P 1'
#
loop_
_entity.id
_entity.type
_entity.pdbx_description
1 polymer ?
#
loop_
_entity_poly.entity_id
_entity_poly.type
_entity_poly.pdbx_seq_one_letter_code
_entity_poly.pdbx_strand_id
1 'polypeptide(L)'
;MDTGSETKTGKRQNGDEDSSNDSRNGKIGGGGVVFGELSFDTSSDKSTCKIVSNLDFCGNVSWAVPGNSSASNAEVGQAYDDYAKGIYESFKRVMMQVPCEEGNSSRYSLINSCDECEEAYKEWLCTVTFPRCEDYSSSTPGLKRNVNSPFPDGSMVDEEERNNLSSLHKWHNMSRNLWIEENIKPGPYKEVLPCDEVCFEVVRRCPAAIQFGCPKWDYPGFDGSYAMRGWDDQTGLTCNALGTSQDQVGIAHLLLQPQALGIFSMSLLVSFALYL
;
A
#
# COMPACT_ATOMS: atom_id res chain seq x y z
N MET A 1 -4.63 -39.70 -7.03
CA MET A 1 -4.98 -40.49 -5.84
C MET A 1 -4.12 -39.97 -4.70
N ASP A 2 -4.49 -39.03 -3.84
CA ASP A 2 -5.68 -38.21 -3.63
C ASP A 2 -5.20 -36.86 -3.10
N THR A 3 -5.83 -35.78 -3.55
CA THR A 3 -5.63 -34.41 -3.06
C THR A 3 -6.52 -34.18 -1.84
N GLY A 4 -5.92 -33.95 -0.67
CA GLY A 4 -6.64 -33.61 0.56
C GLY A 4 -6.59 -32.11 0.84
N SER A 5 -7.66 -31.40 0.52
CA SER A 5 -7.92 -30.03 0.99
C SER A 5 -8.65 -30.13 2.33
N GLU A 6 -8.03 -29.71 3.43
CA GLU A 6 -8.68 -29.67 4.74
C GLU A 6 -9.56 -28.42 4.88
N THR A 7 -10.85 -28.56 4.57
CA THR A 7 -11.88 -27.57 4.90
C THR A 7 -12.35 -27.82 6.33
N LYS A 8 -11.98 -26.96 7.29
CA LYS A 8 -12.44 -27.10 8.68
C LYS A 8 -13.80 -26.43 8.87
N THR A 9 -14.87 -27.15 8.54
CA THR A 9 -16.26 -26.74 8.74
C THR A 9 -16.68 -26.88 10.21
N GLY A 10 -16.83 -25.76 10.92
CA GLY A 10 -17.45 -25.75 12.24
C GLY A 10 -18.98 -25.80 12.14
N LYS A 11 -19.58 -26.97 12.36
CA LYS A 11 -21.05 -27.16 12.37
C LYS A 11 -21.56 -27.18 13.81
N ARG A 12 -22.46 -26.26 14.19
CA ARG A 12 -23.32 -26.42 15.39
C ARG A 12 -24.76 -26.65 14.94
N GLN A 13 -25.35 -27.71 15.48
CA GLN A 13 -26.72 -28.16 15.20
C GLN A 13 -27.73 -27.21 15.85
N ASN A 14 -28.76 -26.82 15.10
CA ASN A 14 -30.02 -26.32 15.66
C ASN A 14 -31.07 -27.42 15.52
N GLY A 15 -31.78 -27.69 16.61
CA GLY A 15 -33.03 -28.45 16.60
C GLY A 15 -34.17 -27.53 16.17
N ASP A 16 -34.97 -28.04 15.25
CA ASP A 16 -36.23 -27.45 14.80
C ASP A 16 -37.29 -27.56 15.89
N GLU A 17 -38.11 -26.52 16.07
CA GLU A 17 -39.56 -26.71 16.21
C GLU A 17 -40.29 -25.37 15.95
N ASP A 18 -41.24 -25.44 15.03
CA ASP A 18 -42.09 -24.36 14.52
C ASP A 18 -43.43 -24.31 15.28
N SER A 19 -44.14 -23.20 15.12
CA SER A 19 -45.59 -22.98 15.30
C SER A 19 -46.04 -22.05 16.44
N SER A 20 -46.19 -20.78 16.05
CA SER A 20 -47.41 -19.94 16.10
C SER A 20 -48.11 -19.57 17.43
N ASN A 21 -48.39 -18.26 17.52
CA ASN A 21 -49.34 -17.51 18.38
C ASN A 21 -48.99 -17.35 19.86
N ASP A 22 -48.66 -16.12 20.29
CA ASP A 22 -49.69 -15.25 20.89
C ASP A 22 -49.18 -13.79 21.01
N SER A 23 -50.12 -12.86 20.89
CA SER A 23 -49.96 -11.44 21.14
C SER A 23 -49.70 -11.20 22.62
N ARG A 24 -48.58 -10.57 22.99
CA ARG A 24 -48.45 -9.65 24.14
C ARG A 24 -47.04 -9.04 24.25
N ASN A 25 -47.04 -7.71 24.28
CA ASN A 25 -46.19 -6.81 25.06
C ASN A 25 -44.84 -7.35 25.58
N GLY A 26 -43.73 -6.94 24.94
CA GLY A 26 -42.39 -7.19 25.43
C GLY A 26 -41.35 -6.62 24.48
N LYS A 27 -40.88 -5.40 24.75
CA LYS A 27 -39.73 -4.79 24.06
C LYS A 27 -38.47 -5.52 24.53
N ILE A 28 -38.11 -6.58 23.82
CA ILE A 28 -36.88 -7.39 23.93
C ILE A 28 -36.36 -7.41 22.49
N GLY A 29 -35.23 -6.81 22.11
CA GLY A 29 -33.93 -6.76 22.75
C GLY A 29 -32.97 -7.56 21.87
N GLY A 30 -32.20 -6.88 21.00
CA GLY A 30 -31.02 -7.44 20.35
C GLY A 30 -31.22 -8.02 18.93
N GLY A 31 -31.35 -7.16 17.93
CA GLY A 31 -31.09 -7.56 16.53
C GLY A 31 -29.58 -7.68 16.31
N GLY A 32 -29.05 -8.91 16.31
CA GLY A 32 -27.68 -9.17 15.90
C GLY A 32 -27.58 -9.18 14.37
N VAL A 33 -26.56 -8.51 13.83
CA VAL A 33 -26.20 -8.66 12.41
C VAL A 33 -25.41 -9.96 12.23
N VAL A 34 -25.87 -10.84 11.35
CA VAL A 34 -25.11 -12.01 10.91
C VAL A 34 -24.35 -11.60 9.67
N PHE A 35 -23.02 -11.54 9.76
CA PHE A 35 -22.16 -11.31 8.61
C PHE A 35 -22.08 -12.59 7.77
N GLY A 36 -22.08 -12.43 6.45
CA GLY A 36 -21.91 -13.55 5.52
C GLY A 36 -20.55 -14.24 5.69
N GLU A 37 -20.43 -15.44 5.11
CA GLU A 37 -19.19 -16.20 5.13
C GLU A 37 -18.06 -15.42 4.42
N LEU A 38 -16.95 -15.24 5.13
CA LEU A 38 -15.73 -14.66 4.60
C LEU A 38 -14.77 -15.82 4.29
N SER A 39 -14.34 -15.92 3.03
CA SER A 39 -13.31 -16.86 2.61
C SER A 39 -11.93 -16.22 2.78
N PHE A 40 -10.98 -16.97 3.34
CA PHE A 40 -9.61 -16.54 3.54
C PHE A 40 -8.67 -17.56 2.92
N ASP A 41 -7.77 -17.10 2.06
CA ASP A 41 -6.67 -17.91 1.55
C ASP A 41 -5.42 -17.67 2.41
N THR A 42 -4.78 -18.73 2.86
CA THR A 42 -3.51 -18.66 3.58
C THR A 42 -2.35 -18.74 2.60
N SER A 43 -1.20 -18.20 3.01
CA SER A 43 0.05 -18.38 2.26
C SER A 43 0.36 -19.85 2.02
N SER A 44 0.87 -20.14 0.83
CA SER A 44 1.33 -21.46 0.38
C SER A 44 2.53 -21.96 1.19
N ASP A 45 2.75 -23.28 1.18
CA ASP A 45 3.89 -23.92 1.84
C ASP A 45 5.25 -23.46 1.30
N LYS A 46 5.27 -22.82 0.12
CA LYS A 46 6.47 -22.26 -0.53
C LYS A 46 6.67 -20.77 -0.22
N SER A 47 5.84 -20.18 0.64
CA SER A 47 5.91 -18.76 0.94
C SER A 47 7.21 -18.38 1.63
N THR A 48 7.83 -17.33 1.09
CA THR A 48 9.01 -16.66 1.65
C THR A 48 8.61 -15.45 2.50
N CYS A 49 7.32 -15.14 2.56
CA CYS A 49 6.78 -13.97 3.25
C CYS A 49 6.54 -14.24 4.73
N LYS A 50 6.92 -13.27 5.58
CA LYS A 50 6.76 -13.31 7.03
C LYS A 50 5.96 -12.11 7.51
N ILE A 51 4.86 -12.36 8.23
CA ILE A 51 4.01 -11.31 8.78
C ILE A 51 4.72 -10.63 9.94
N VAL A 52 4.98 -9.33 9.82
CA VAL A 52 5.64 -8.52 10.86
C VAL A 52 4.65 -7.50 11.42
N SER A 53 4.73 -7.25 12.72
CA SER A 53 3.89 -6.31 13.46
C SER A 53 4.52 -6.00 14.82
N ASN A 54 3.95 -5.03 15.56
CA ASN A 54 4.43 -4.63 16.90
C ASN A 54 5.91 -4.22 16.91
N LEU A 55 6.31 -3.42 15.93
CA LEU A 55 7.67 -2.89 15.80
C LEU A 55 7.84 -1.62 16.64
N ASP A 56 9.06 -1.39 17.14
CA ASP A 56 9.34 -0.25 18.03
C ASP A 56 9.50 1.05 17.24
N PHE A 57 10.17 1.01 16.09
CA PHE A 57 10.42 2.19 15.26
C PHE A 57 9.34 2.34 14.17
N CYS A 58 9.19 1.37 13.27
CA CYS A 58 8.21 1.35 12.19
C CYS A 58 6.86 0.76 12.64
N GLY A 59 6.31 1.23 13.76
CA GLY A 59 5.12 0.65 14.40
C GLY A 59 3.84 0.62 13.55
N ASN A 60 3.75 1.40 12.47
CA ASN A 60 2.61 1.39 11.56
C ASN A 60 2.68 0.27 10.51
N VAL A 61 3.80 -0.46 10.42
CA VAL A 61 3.96 -1.60 9.52
C VAL A 61 3.31 -2.83 10.13
N SER A 62 2.35 -3.42 9.41
CA SER A 62 1.56 -4.58 9.87
C SER A 62 1.23 -5.56 8.74
N TRP A 63 2.17 -5.80 7.83
CA TRP A 63 2.01 -6.68 6.67
C TRP A 63 3.13 -7.72 6.55
N ALA A 64 3.04 -8.60 5.55
CA ALA A 64 4.05 -9.60 5.26
C ALA A 64 5.23 -9.02 4.47
N VAL A 65 6.45 -9.30 4.92
CA VAL A 65 7.70 -8.87 4.29
C VAL A 65 8.57 -10.07 3.88
N PRO A 66 9.49 -9.90 2.92
CA PRO A 66 10.37 -10.98 2.50
C PRO A 66 11.20 -11.46 3.68
N GLY A 67 11.18 -12.77 3.92
CA GLY A 67 11.91 -13.46 4.96
C GLY A 67 12.57 -14.73 4.43
N ASN A 68 13.21 -15.46 5.32
CA ASN A 68 13.71 -16.79 5.04
C ASN A 68 13.00 -17.83 5.93
N SER A 69 13.11 -19.11 5.60
CA SER A 69 12.50 -20.20 6.38
C SER A 69 13.19 -20.45 7.73
N SER A 70 14.39 -19.90 7.93
CA SER A 70 15.23 -20.15 9.12
C SER A 70 14.94 -19.18 10.28
N ALA A 71 14.39 -18.00 10.00
CA ALA A 71 14.10 -16.97 10.98
C ALA A 71 12.59 -16.90 11.29
N SER A 72 12.28 -16.63 12.55
CA SER A 72 10.92 -16.34 13.01
C SER A 72 10.43 -14.97 12.52
N ASN A 73 9.12 -14.76 12.52
CA ASN A 73 8.51 -13.49 12.14
C ASN A 73 9.06 -12.30 12.96
N ALA A 74 9.28 -12.51 14.27
CA ALA A 74 9.77 -11.48 15.17
C ALA A 74 11.23 -11.11 14.86
N GLU A 75 12.09 -12.08 14.61
CA GLU A 75 13.49 -11.85 14.25
C GLU A 75 13.61 -11.10 12.91
N VAL A 76 12.80 -11.50 11.92
CA VAL A 76 12.74 -10.79 10.63
C VAL A 76 12.26 -9.36 10.85
N GLY A 77 11.16 -9.16 11.57
CA GLY A 77 10.61 -7.84 11.85
C GLY A 77 11.61 -6.92 12.54
N GLN A 78 12.29 -7.41 13.57
CA GLN A 78 13.29 -6.65 14.31
C GLN A 78 14.50 -6.29 13.43
N ALA A 79 14.98 -7.21 12.59
CA ALA A 79 16.10 -6.94 11.69
C ALA A 79 15.79 -5.78 10.72
N TYR A 80 14.60 -5.78 10.12
CA TYR A 80 14.16 -4.67 9.26
C TYR A 80 14.00 -3.36 10.05
N ASP A 81 13.47 -3.43 11.27
CA ASP A 81 13.19 -2.26 12.11
C ASP A 81 14.49 -1.56 12.55
N ASP A 82 15.47 -2.34 12.99
CA ASP A 82 16.80 -1.85 13.37
C ASP A 82 17.53 -1.24 12.17
N TYR A 83 17.40 -1.85 10.98
CA TYR A 83 17.96 -1.31 9.75
C TYR A 83 17.33 0.02 9.36
N ALA A 84 15.99 0.12 9.38
CA ALA A 84 15.27 1.36 9.11
C ALA A 84 15.68 2.46 10.11
N LYS A 85 15.74 2.12 11.40
CA LYS A 85 16.17 3.06 12.45
C LYS A 85 17.58 3.60 12.21
N GLY A 86 18.53 2.75 11.81
CA GLY A 86 19.90 3.18 11.51
C GLY A 86 19.98 4.18 10.35
N ILE A 87 19.18 4.00 9.30
CA ILE A 87 19.09 4.98 8.20
C ILE A 87 18.45 6.28 8.69
N TYR A 88 17.38 6.18 9.48
CA TYR A 88 16.69 7.34 10.02
C TYR A 88 17.57 8.21 10.91
N GLU A 89 18.41 7.60 11.75
CA GLU A 89 19.37 8.33 12.60
C GLU A 89 20.36 9.17 11.76
N SER A 90 20.76 8.66 10.60
CA SER A 90 21.62 9.41 9.67
C SER A 90 20.88 10.59 9.05
N PHE A 91 19.62 10.40 8.68
CA PHE A 91 18.76 11.48 8.20
C PHE A 91 18.54 12.58 9.25
N LYS A 92 18.31 12.22 10.52
CA LYS A 92 18.22 13.19 11.62
C LYS A 92 19.46 14.09 11.72
N ARG A 93 20.66 13.56 11.45
CA ARG A 93 21.90 14.37 11.43
C ARG A 93 21.95 15.38 10.31
N VAL A 94 21.31 15.09 9.17
CA VAL A 94 21.13 16.06 8.08
C VAL A 94 20.13 17.14 8.52
N MET A 95 19.02 16.73 9.14
CA MET A 95 18.00 17.68 9.60
C MET A 95 18.49 18.63 10.69
N MET A 96 19.45 18.24 11.53
CA MET A 96 20.10 19.15 12.49
C MET A 96 20.83 20.34 11.85
N GLN A 97 21.15 20.28 10.55
CA GLN A 97 21.79 21.38 9.82
C GLN A 97 20.77 22.35 9.21
N VAL A 98 19.48 22.01 9.28
CA VAL A 98 18.38 22.83 8.77
C VAL A 98 17.91 23.76 9.89
N PRO A 99 17.73 25.07 9.63
CA PRO A 99 17.19 26.00 10.62
C PRO A 99 15.68 25.77 10.83
N CYS A 100 15.35 24.76 11.64
CA CYS A 100 13.97 24.35 11.95
C CYS A 100 13.28 25.30 12.94
N GLU A 101 14.01 25.78 13.95
CA GLU A 101 13.49 26.54 15.11
C GLU A 101 13.70 28.06 14.98
N GLU A 102 14.16 28.53 13.82
CA GLU A 102 14.38 29.95 13.60
C GLU A 102 13.07 30.72 13.36
N GLY A 103 13.13 32.04 13.52
CA GLY A 103 11.99 32.93 13.27
C GLY A 103 11.45 32.83 11.83
N ASN A 104 10.29 33.44 11.59
CA ASN A 104 9.57 33.39 10.29
C ASN A 104 10.43 33.72 9.04
N SER A 105 11.55 34.43 9.20
CA SER A 105 12.45 34.81 8.12
C SER A 105 13.45 33.73 7.69
N SER A 106 13.74 32.72 8.53
CA SER A 106 14.81 31.76 8.27
C SER A 106 14.34 30.30 8.22
N ARG A 107 13.04 30.05 8.43
CA ARG A 107 12.42 28.73 8.21
C ARG A 107 12.44 28.35 6.73
N TYR A 108 12.61 27.07 6.44
CA TYR A 108 12.67 26.56 5.06
C TYR A 108 11.30 26.52 4.36
N SER A 109 10.21 26.47 5.13
CA SER A 109 8.84 26.41 4.62
C SER A 109 7.89 27.21 5.53
N LEU A 110 6.86 27.81 4.93
CA LEU A 110 5.78 28.49 5.67
C LEU A 110 4.63 27.55 6.05
N ILE A 111 4.59 26.35 5.44
CA ILE A 111 3.47 25.41 5.54
C ILE A 111 3.88 24.15 6.31
N ASN A 112 5.11 23.68 6.10
CA ASN A 112 5.61 22.44 6.70
C ASN A 112 6.66 22.75 7.78
N SER A 113 6.61 21.99 8.86
CA SER A 113 7.57 21.98 9.95
C SER A 113 8.65 20.90 9.77
N CYS A 114 9.73 20.95 10.55
CA CYS A 114 10.71 19.87 10.51
C CYS A 114 10.16 18.55 11.03
N ASP A 115 9.24 18.57 12.00
CA ASP A 115 8.59 17.37 12.52
C ASP A 115 7.74 16.67 11.45
N GLU A 116 7.00 17.41 10.63
CA GLU A 116 6.22 16.85 9.51
C GLU A 116 7.12 16.29 8.41
N CYS A 117 8.27 16.92 8.15
CA CYS A 117 9.28 16.35 7.26
C CYS A 117 9.88 15.06 7.84
N GLU A 118 10.21 15.06 9.15
CA GLU A 118 10.74 13.90 9.85
C GLU A 118 9.76 12.71 9.83
N GLU A 119 8.47 12.98 10.08
CA GLU A 119 7.40 11.99 10.01
C GLU A 119 7.22 11.45 8.59
N ALA A 120 7.16 12.33 7.59
CA ALA A 120 7.02 11.91 6.19
C ALA A 120 8.21 11.07 5.72
N TYR A 121 9.43 11.45 6.10
CA TYR A 121 10.62 10.67 5.80
C TYR A 121 10.60 9.31 6.49
N LYS A 122 10.14 9.25 7.75
CA LYS A 122 9.97 7.99 8.48
C LYS A 122 8.94 7.08 7.80
N GLU A 123 7.79 7.61 7.43
CA GLU A 123 6.74 6.88 6.72
C GLU A 123 7.27 6.31 5.40
N TRP A 124 7.94 7.14 4.61
CA TRP A 124 8.59 6.71 3.38
C TRP A 124 9.63 5.63 3.62
N LEU A 125 10.52 5.83 4.58
CA LEU A 125 11.59 4.91 4.90
C LEU A 125 11.05 3.55 5.33
N CYS A 126 10.05 3.52 6.21
CA CYS A 126 9.41 2.28 6.63
C CYS A 126 8.73 1.58 5.43
N THR A 127 8.05 2.32 4.56
CA THR A 127 7.37 1.74 3.37
C THR A 127 8.35 1.12 2.38
N VAL A 128 9.50 1.77 2.12
CA VAL A 128 10.51 1.26 1.18
C VAL A 128 11.44 0.21 1.81
N THR A 129 11.61 0.24 3.13
CA THR A 129 12.46 -0.71 3.85
C THR A 129 11.73 -2.02 4.13
N PHE A 130 10.41 -1.97 4.30
CA PHE A 130 9.54 -3.13 4.49
C PHE A 130 8.70 -3.39 3.22
N PRO A 131 9.28 -3.97 2.15
CA PRO A 131 8.52 -4.31 0.97
C PRO A 131 7.34 -5.21 1.35
N ARG A 132 6.12 -4.82 0.99
CA ARG A 132 4.98 -5.71 1.15
C ARG A 132 5.10 -6.83 0.15
N CYS A 133 5.06 -8.07 0.64
CA CYS A 133 5.23 -9.24 -0.19
C CYS A 133 4.00 -10.13 -0.15
N GLU A 134 3.80 -10.79 -1.28
CA GLU A 134 2.80 -11.81 -1.52
C GLU A 134 3.53 -13.06 -2.05
N ASP A 135 2.84 -14.19 -1.99
CA ASP A 135 3.36 -15.43 -2.55
C ASP A 135 3.67 -15.27 -4.04
N TYR A 136 4.74 -15.93 -4.48
CA TYR A 136 5.20 -15.85 -5.86
C TYR A 136 4.11 -16.24 -6.86
N SER A 137 3.33 -17.27 -6.53
CA SER A 137 2.22 -17.80 -7.34
C SER A 137 0.88 -17.11 -7.13
N SER A 138 0.79 -16.08 -6.28
CA SER A 138 -0.45 -15.32 -6.07
C SER A 138 -0.99 -14.76 -7.39
N SER A 139 -2.29 -14.48 -7.47
CA SER A 139 -2.88 -13.73 -8.59
C SER A 139 -2.78 -12.21 -8.41
N THR A 140 -2.44 -11.74 -7.20
CA THR A 140 -2.32 -10.31 -6.87
C THR A 140 -1.30 -9.62 -7.80
N PRO A 141 -1.60 -8.42 -8.32
CA PRO A 141 -0.62 -7.63 -9.06
C PRO A 141 0.63 -7.35 -8.21
N GLY A 142 1.80 -7.35 -8.85
CA GLY A 142 3.06 -7.06 -8.16
C GLY A 142 4.29 -7.51 -8.94
N LEU A 143 5.44 -7.01 -8.51
CA LEU A 143 6.73 -7.24 -9.15
C LEU A 143 7.37 -8.54 -8.63
N LYS A 144 7.67 -9.48 -9.52
CA LYS A 144 8.38 -10.72 -9.16
C LYS A 144 9.86 -10.43 -8.85
N ARG A 145 10.32 -10.82 -7.66
CA ARG A 145 11.68 -10.59 -7.15
C ARG A 145 12.39 -11.92 -6.92
N ASN A 146 13.72 -11.88 -6.87
CA ASN A 146 14.60 -13.01 -6.53
C ASN A 146 14.34 -14.29 -7.34
N VAL A 147 14.07 -14.16 -8.64
CA VAL A 147 13.72 -15.31 -9.49
C VAL A 147 14.85 -16.34 -9.67
N ASN A 148 16.09 -15.95 -9.35
CA ASN A 148 17.26 -16.84 -9.38
C ASN A 148 17.57 -17.50 -8.02
N SER A 149 16.80 -17.20 -6.98
CA SER A 149 16.92 -17.84 -5.68
C SER A 149 16.03 -19.09 -5.62
N PRO A 150 16.41 -20.12 -4.86
CA PRO A 150 15.53 -21.26 -4.62
C PRO A 150 14.38 -20.87 -3.68
N PHE A 151 13.24 -21.53 -3.85
CA PHE A 151 12.17 -21.54 -2.87
C PHE A 151 12.62 -22.25 -1.57
N PRO A 152 11.87 -22.08 -0.45
CA PRO A 152 12.19 -22.76 0.82
C PRO A 152 12.29 -24.29 0.72
N ASP A 153 11.58 -24.90 -0.24
CA ASP A 153 11.61 -26.34 -0.53
C ASP A 153 12.78 -26.78 -1.44
N GLY A 154 13.63 -25.84 -1.86
CA GLY A 154 14.75 -26.06 -2.77
C GLY A 154 14.37 -26.09 -4.25
N SER A 155 13.07 -26.01 -4.59
CA SER A 155 12.64 -25.87 -5.98
C SER A 155 13.01 -24.49 -6.54
N MET A 156 13.04 -24.37 -7.86
CA MET A 156 13.32 -23.11 -8.55
C MET A 156 12.08 -22.62 -9.27
N VAL A 157 12.05 -21.32 -9.60
CA VAL A 157 11.14 -20.78 -10.60
C VAL A 157 11.37 -21.53 -11.92
N ASP A 158 10.28 -21.73 -12.69
CA ASP A 158 10.35 -22.32 -14.01
C ASP A 158 11.46 -21.69 -14.87
N GLU A 159 12.17 -22.52 -15.62
CA GLU A 159 13.38 -22.07 -16.33
C GLU A 159 13.08 -21.03 -17.41
N GLU A 160 11.96 -21.17 -18.14
CA GLU A 160 11.55 -20.23 -19.16
C GLU A 160 11.20 -18.88 -18.52
N GLU A 161 10.37 -18.90 -17.48
CA GLU A 161 10.01 -17.70 -16.73
C GLU A 161 11.23 -17.01 -16.12
N ARG A 162 12.12 -17.76 -15.47
CA ARG A 162 13.34 -17.24 -14.86
C ARG A 162 14.23 -16.57 -15.90
N ASN A 163 14.47 -17.21 -17.05
CA ASN A 163 15.31 -16.65 -18.10
C ASN A 163 14.68 -15.38 -18.72
N ASN A 164 13.35 -15.36 -18.90
CA ASN A 164 12.63 -14.19 -19.38
C ASN A 164 12.72 -13.02 -18.39
N LEU A 165 12.38 -13.23 -17.12
CA LEU A 165 12.40 -12.17 -16.11
C LEU A 165 13.82 -11.68 -15.81
N SER A 166 14.78 -12.60 -15.70
CA SER A 166 16.18 -12.26 -15.41
C SER A 166 16.85 -11.45 -16.52
N SER A 167 16.41 -11.58 -17.77
CA SER A 167 16.97 -10.86 -18.92
C SER A 167 16.29 -9.51 -19.17
N LEU A 168 15.03 -9.34 -18.77
CA LEU A 168 14.31 -8.07 -18.91
C LEU A 168 14.96 -6.97 -18.08
N HIS A 169 15.02 -7.16 -16.76
CA HIS A 169 15.50 -6.14 -15.85
C HIS A 169 16.14 -6.69 -14.59
N LYS A 170 17.15 -5.97 -14.10
CA LYS A 170 17.95 -6.37 -12.93
C LYS A 170 17.13 -6.52 -11.65
N TRP A 171 16.05 -5.78 -11.49
CA TRP A 171 15.20 -5.82 -10.28
C TRP A 171 14.44 -7.14 -10.09
N HIS A 172 14.31 -7.98 -11.13
CA HIS A 172 13.76 -9.34 -10.96
C HIS A 172 14.74 -10.29 -10.26
N ASN A 173 16.03 -9.97 -10.27
CA ASN A 173 17.10 -10.82 -9.75
C ASN A 173 17.56 -10.43 -8.34
N MET A 174 16.92 -9.45 -7.73
CA MET A 174 17.27 -8.93 -6.40
C MET A 174 16.06 -8.34 -5.69
N SER A 175 16.09 -8.35 -4.38
CA SER A 175 15.16 -7.60 -3.54
C SER A 175 15.31 -6.10 -3.76
N ARG A 176 14.37 -5.36 -3.19
CA ARG A 176 14.32 -3.89 -3.26
C ARG A 176 15.62 -3.21 -2.84
N ASN A 177 16.31 -3.72 -1.82
CA ASN A 177 17.59 -3.18 -1.38
C ASN A 177 18.60 -4.31 -1.13
N LEU A 178 19.88 -3.96 -1.19
CA LEU A 178 20.99 -4.92 -1.02
C LEU A 178 21.06 -5.49 0.39
N TRP A 179 20.60 -4.75 1.41
CA TRP A 179 20.59 -5.23 2.79
C TRP A 179 19.69 -6.46 2.95
N ILE A 180 18.54 -6.51 2.27
CA ILE A 180 17.65 -7.69 2.25
C ILE A 180 18.37 -8.89 1.63
N GLU A 181 19.07 -8.68 0.52
CA GLU A 181 19.85 -9.74 -0.13
C GLU A 181 20.96 -10.30 0.75
N GLU A 182 21.64 -9.44 1.51
CA GLU A 182 22.80 -9.85 2.31
C GLU A 182 22.41 -10.47 3.66
N ASN A 183 21.35 -9.95 4.30
CA ASN A 183 21.02 -10.27 5.70
C ASN A 183 19.78 -11.18 5.83
N ILE A 184 18.79 -11.02 4.94
CA ILE A 184 17.56 -11.81 4.98
C ILE A 184 17.63 -13.00 4.03
N LYS A 185 18.16 -12.80 2.81
CA LYS A 185 18.28 -13.82 1.75
C LYS A 185 16.94 -14.52 1.45
N PRO A 186 15.89 -13.77 1.06
CA PRO A 186 14.62 -14.39 0.75
C PRO A 186 14.70 -15.15 -0.58
N GLY A 187 13.92 -16.23 -0.68
CA GLY A 187 13.66 -16.91 -1.96
C GLY A 187 12.77 -16.04 -2.88
N PRO A 188 12.26 -16.59 -3.99
CA PRO A 188 11.38 -15.85 -4.89
C PRO A 188 10.11 -15.38 -4.18
N TYR A 189 9.69 -14.15 -4.46
CA TYR A 189 8.45 -13.56 -3.95
C TYR A 189 7.86 -12.56 -4.92
N LYS A 190 6.60 -12.17 -4.70
CA LYS A 190 5.99 -11.05 -5.42
C LYS A 190 5.91 -9.85 -4.49
N GLU A 191 6.34 -8.69 -4.98
CA GLU A 191 6.36 -7.45 -4.23
C GLU A 191 5.21 -6.53 -4.68
N VAL A 192 4.44 -6.04 -3.71
CA VAL A 192 3.56 -4.89 -3.92
C VAL A 192 4.41 -3.62 -3.78
N LEU A 193 4.67 -2.95 -4.91
CA LEU A 193 5.55 -1.78 -4.94
C LEU A 193 4.97 -0.63 -4.09
N PRO A 194 5.81 0.16 -3.40
CA PRO A 194 5.39 1.38 -2.73
C PRO A 194 4.65 2.33 -3.68
N CYS A 195 3.63 3.01 -3.17
CA CYS A 195 3.00 4.09 -3.90
C CYS A 195 4.01 5.23 -4.11
N ASP A 196 4.07 5.78 -5.32
CA ASP A 196 4.95 6.89 -5.68
C ASP A 196 4.72 8.13 -4.80
N GLU A 197 3.47 8.37 -4.42
CA GLU A 197 3.10 9.49 -3.54
C GLU A 197 3.86 9.50 -2.22
N VAL A 198 4.19 8.32 -1.67
CA VAL A 198 4.90 8.22 -0.40
C VAL A 198 6.30 8.83 -0.52
N CYS A 199 6.94 8.68 -1.69
CA CYS A 199 8.18 9.40 -1.99
C CYS A 199 7.93 10.90 -2.15
N PHE A 200 6.91 11.28 -2.91
CA PHE A 200 6.60 12.69 -3.16
C PHE A 200 6.10 13.45 -1.92
N GLU A 201 5.58 12.77 -0.91
CA GLU A 201 5.27 13.37 0.40
C GLU A 201 6.53 13.90 1.09
N VAL A 202 7.64 13.16 1.03
CA VAL A 202 8.94 13.63 1.53
C VAL A 202 9.38 14.88 0.76
N VAL A 203 9.31 14.85 -0.57
CA VAL A 203 9.69 16.01 -1.41
C VAL A 203 8.85 17.24 -1.09
N ARG A 204 7.55 17.06 -0.81
CA ARG A 204 6.63 18.15 -0.48
C ARG A 204 6.88 18.73 0.91
N ARG A 205 7.20 17.88 1.89
CA ARG A 205 7.34 18.30 3.28
C ARG A 205 8.74 18.73 3.65
N CYS A 206 9.78 18.19 3.02
CA CYS A 206 11.15 18.42 3.43
C CYS A 206 11.84 19.60 2.71
N PRO A 207 12.89 20.19 3.31
CA PRO A 207 13.66 21.28 2.69
C PRO A 207 14.39 20.81 1.42
N ALA A 208 14.33 21.58 0.33
CA ALA A 208 15.06 21.27 -0.89
C ALA A 208 16.59 21.15 -0.71
N ALA A 209 17.13 21.75 0.36
CA ALA A 209 18.55 21.69 0.72
C ALA A 209 19.07 20.27 0.97
N ILE A 210 18.20 19.32 1.36
CA ILE A 210 18.60 17.92 1.58
C ILE A 210 18.70 17.12 0.26
N GLN A 211 18.31 17.73 -0.88
CA GLN A 211 18.38 17.15 -2.21
C GLN A 211 17.66 15.79 -2.36
N PHE A 212 16.62 15.54 -1.57
CA PHE A 212 15.78 14.37 -1.72
C PHE A 212 14.98 14.44 -3.02
N GLY A 213 14.95 13.34 -3.78
CA GLY A 213 14.32 13.31 -5.10
C GLY A 213 13.69 11.95 -5.39
N CYS A 214 12.57 11.98 -6.11
CA CYS A 214 11.81 10.79 -6.50
C CYS A 214 11.99 10.48 -7.99
N PRO A 215 11.98 9.20 -8.38
CA PRO A 215 11.97 8.84 -9.79
C PRO A 215 10.68 9.34 -10.44
N LYS A 216 10.79 9.75 -11.71
CA LYS A 216 9.63 10.13 -12.52
C LYS A 216 9.07 8.89 -13.22
N TRP A 217 7.76 8.87 -13.41
CA TRP A 217 7.01 7.76 -14.01
C TRP A 217 7.46 7.40 -15.44
N ASP A 218 8.05 8.34 -16.17
CA ASP A 218 8.54 8.16 -17.55
C ASP A 218 9.97 7.57 -17.63
N TYR A 219 10.58 7.22 -16.49
CA TYR A 219 11.93 6.66 -16.44
C TYR A 219 11.90 5.17 -16.07
N PRO A 220 12.76 4.32 -16.67
CA PRO A 220 12.78 2.87 -16.41
C PRO A 220 12.99 2.48 -14.93
N GLY A 221 13.58 3.37 -14.13
CA GLY A 221 13.78 3.13 -12.71
C GLY A 221 12.48 3.14 -11.90
N PHE A 222 11.40 3.75 -12.43
CA PHE A 222 10.11 3.83 -11.77
C PHE A 222 9.44 2.45 -11.69
N ASP A 223 9.36 1.73 -12.81
CA ASP A 223 8.66 0.44 -12.92
C ASP A 223 9.20 -0.65 -11.97
N GLY A 224 10.48 -0.55 -11.58
CA GLY A 224 11.12 -1.44 -10.61
C GLY A 224 11.04 -0.98 -9.15
N SER A 225 10.55 0.24 -8.90
CA SER A 225 10.68 0.93 -7.61
C SER A 225 9.36 1.41 -7.03
N TYR A 226 8.44 1.95 -7.82
CA TYR A 226 7.18 2.52 -7.34
C TYR A 226 6.03 2.15 -8.27
N ALA A 227 4.82 2.31 -7.76
CA ALA A 227 3.59 2.20 -8.53
C ALA A 227 2.66 3.38 -8.23
N MET A 228 1.75 3.67 -9.15
CA MET A 228 0.75 4.73 -8.98
C MET A 228 -0.58 4.11 -8.51
N ARG A 229 -1.32 4.80 -7.64
CA ARG A 229 -2.65 4.36 -7.22
C ARG A 229 -3.69 4.69 -8.29
N GLY A 230 -4.69 3.82 -8.45
CA GLY A 230 -5.84 4.09 -9.31
C GLY A 230 -5.51 4.12 -10.80
N TRP A 231 -4.37 3.58 -11.22
CA TRP A 231 -4.08 3.38 -12.64
C TRP A 231 -4.86 2.19 -13.22
N ASP A 232 -5.30 1.26 -12.36
CA ASP A 232 -6.15 0.12 -12.73
C ASP A 232 -7.33 0.03 -11.76
N ASP A 233 -8.48 0.54 -12.17
CA ASP A 233 -9.73 0.62 -11.39
C ASP A 233 -10.39 -0.75 -11.13
N GLN A 234 -9.75 -1.87 -11.54
CA GLN A 234 -10.36 -3.20 -11.48
C GLN A 234 -9.72 -4.17 -10.48
N THR A 235 -8.55 -3.87 -9.88
CA THR A 235 -7.76 -4.88 -9.14
C THR A 235 -7.23 -4.42 -7.78
N GLY A 236 -8.10 -4.15 -6.80
CA GLY A 236 -7.68 -4.07 -5.38
C GLY A 236 -6.46 -3.18 -5.08
N LEU A 237 -5.62 -3.60 -4.12
CA LEU A 237 -4.43 -2.86 -3.66
C LEU A 237 -3.42 -2.66 -4.82
N THR A 238 -3.37 -1.47 -5.39
CA THR A 238 -2.49 -1.14 -6.53
C THR A 238 -1.02 -0.96 -6.11
N CYS A 239 -0.78 -0.48 -4.89
CA CYS A 239 0.54 -0.16 -4.37
C CYS A 239 0.55 -0.16 -2.84
N ASN A 240 1.74 -0.29 -2.25
CA ASN A 240 1.96 -0.32 -0.80
C ASN A 240 2.07 1.11 -0.26
N ALA A 241 1.18 1.49 0.64
CA ALA A 241 1.29 2.70 1.42
C ALA A 241 0.93 2.37 2.87
N LEU A 242 1.62 3.03 3.80
CA LEU A 242 1.15 3.07 5.19
C LEU A 242 -0.22 3.74 5.20
N GLY A 243 -1.12 3.30 6.09
CA GLY A 243 -2.51 3.73 6.13
C GLY A 243 -2.71 5.18 6.57
N THR A 244 -2.02 6.13 5.93
CA THR A 244 -2.38 7.54 5.96
C THR A 244 -3.64 7.74 5.14
N SER A 245 -4.48 8.63 5.65
CA SER A 245 -5.91 8.69 5.39
C SER A 245 -6.25 8.65 3.90
N GLN A 246 -7.07 7.66 3.54
CA GLN A 246 -7.78 7.51 2.27
C GLN A 246 -8.76 8.68 1.98
N ASP A 247 -8.68 9.81 2.70
CA ASP A 247 -9.76 10.78 2.86
C ASP A 247 -9.48 12.22 2.37
N GLN A 248 -8.38 12.52 1.69
CA GLN A 248 -8.12 13.93 1.28
C GLN A 248 -7.77 14.18 -0.19
N VAL A 249 -7.64 13.17 -1.04
CA VAL A 249 -7.52 13.38 -2.50
C VAL A 249 -8.60 12.58 -3.22
N GLY A 250 -9.85 12.85 -2.85
CA GLY A 250 -10.95 11.95 -3.20
C GLY A 250 -12.27 12.59 -3.58
N ILE A 251 -12.60 13.85 -3.26
CA ILE A 251 -13.86 14.47 -3.75
C ILE A 251 -13.71 16.00 -3.87
N ALA A 252 -13.21 16.49 -5.01
CA ALA A 252 -13.39 17.89 -5.42
C ALA A 252 -13.76 18.03 -6.91
N HIS A 253 -14.32 16.97 -7.52
CA HIS A 253 -14.74 16.97 -8.93
C HIS A 253 -16.19 16.54 -9.19
N LEU A 254 -17.05 16.57 -8.17
CA LEU A 254 -18.52 16.60 -8.32
C LEU A 254 -18.98 17.68 -7.32
N LEU A 255 -19.49 18.85 -7.67
CA LEU A 255 -20.47 19.21 -8.69
C LEU A 255 -20.28 20.71 -9.00
N LEU A 256 -20.10 21.08 -10.26
CA LEU A 256 -20.52 22.38 -10.81
C LEU A 256 -20.43 22.28 -12.34
N GLN A 257 -21.32 21.49 -12.93
CA GLN A 257 -21.70 21.71 -14.32
C GLN A 257 -22.87 22.70 -14.34
N PRO A 258 -22.75 23.84 -15.04
CA PRO A 258 -23.86 24.76 -15.23
C PRO A 258 -24.69 24.24 -16.40
N GLN A 259 -25.83 23.60 -16.12
CA GLN A 259 -26.75 23.15 -17.16
C GLN A 259 -28.15 23.70 -16.85
N ALA A 260 -28.50 24.77 -17.56
CA ALA A 260 -29.84 25.13 -17.99
C ALA A 260 -30.92 25.43 -16.93
N LEU A 261 -30.87 26.65 -16.35
CA LEU A 261 -32.11 27.36 -16.03
C LEU A 261 -32.63 28.02 -17.31
N GLY A 262 -33.66 27.42 -17.90
CA GLY A 262 -34.40 27.99 -19.01
C GLY A 262 -35.14 29.26 -18.57
N ILE A 263 -34.53 30.41 -18.81
CA ILE A 263 -35.21 31.70 -18.77
C ILE A 263 -35.83 31.89 -20.16
N PHE A 264 -37.15 31.72 -20.28
CA PHE A 264 -37.89 32.21 -21.43
C PHE A 264 -37.83 33.74 -21.44
N SER A 265 -36.82 34.32 -22.09
CA SER A 265 -36.82 35.72 -22.51
C SER A 265 -37.46 35.81 -23.90
N MET A 266 -38.74 36.18 -23.93
CA MET A 266 -39.38 36.66 -25.17
C MET A 266 -38.73 37.99 -25.55
N SER A 267 -37.71 37.92 -26.40
CA SER A 267 -37.07 39.09 -26.99
C SER A 267 -37.83 39.51 -28.25
N LEU A 268 -38.24 40.77 -28.24
CA LEU A 268 -38.60 41.64 -29.35
C LEU A 268 -38.31 41.11 -30.77
N LEU A 269 -39.37 41.00 -31.57
CA LEU A 269 -39.27 41.20 -33.01
C LEU A 269 -39.45 42.69 -33.32
N VAL A 270 -38.36 43.28 -33.76
CA VAL A 270 -38.29 44.56 -34.47
C VAL A 270 -39.06 44.45 -35.78
N SER A 271 -39.95 45.40 -36.07
CA SER A 271 -40.10 45.97 -37.41
C SER A 271 -40.90 47.26 -37.38
N PHE A 272 -40.16 48.36 -37.48
CA PHE A 272 -40.61 49.62 -38.07
C PHE A 272 -41.17 49.34 -39.47
N ALA A 273 -42.45 49.63 -39.70
CA ALA A 273 -42.96 49.98 -41.03
C ALA A 273 -44.32 50.68 -40.94
N LEU A 274 -44.32 51.93 -41.41
CA LEU A 274 -45.41 52.65 -42.11
C LEU A 274 -46.54 53.32 -41.29
N TYR A 275 -46.44 54.65 -41.25
CA TYR A 275 -47.46 55.63 -41.67
C TYR A 275 -48.90 55.48 -41.13
N LEU A 276 -49.23 56.28 -40.10
CA LEU A 276 -50.23 57.38 -40.14
C LEU A 276 -50.24 58.15 -38.82
#